data_AF-A0A9J6D5M5-F1
#
_entry.id   AF-A0A9J6D5M5-F1
#
_cell.length_a   1.000
_cell.length_b   1.000
_cell.length_c   1.000
_cell.angle_alpha   90.00
_cell.angle_beta   90.00
_cell.angle_gamma   90.00
#
_symmetry.space_group_name_H-M   'P 1'
#
loop_
_entity.id
_entity.type
_entity.pdbx_description
1 polymer ?
#
loop_
_entity_poly.entity_id
_entity_poly.type
_entity_poly.pdbx_seq_one_letter_code
_entity_poly.pdbx_strand_id
1 'polypeptide(L)'
;MYYYVLTSSMEAFLQVRYKVYCYLDWKASTPEPSYWILGKPARLAVMLTGWPPARIVWLRDGVVLSPSDRVRLESHNNVSKAALVVDDAVAEDRANYSCLASNGFDADRMDIMVRVRNRYAYLVPMTGIGIEIFLLLSIIAISELRKRSRRRRHERHHAQAVVPQEAAHAQAEPDGKRE
;
A
#
# COMPACT_ATOMS: atom_id res chain seq x y z
N MET A 1 -3.76 -63.93 5.69
CA MET A 1 -3.91 -62.90 4.63
C MET A 1 -5.22 -62.12 4.80
N TYR A 2 -6.38 -62.77 4.89
CA TYR A 2 -7.70 -62.11 5.07
C TYR A 2 -7.80 -61.16 6.28
N TYR A 3 -7.28 -61.54 7.46
CA TYR A 3 -7.28 -60.66 8.64
C TYR A 3 -6.51 -59.36 8.40
N TYR A 4 -5.32 -59.42 7.80
CA TYR A 4 -4.52 -58.22 7.48
C TYR A 4 -5.22 -57.30 6.47
N VAL A 5 -5.90 -57.86 5.45
CA VAL A 5 -6.64 -57.10 4.44
C VAL A 5 -7.87 -56.41 5.06
N LEU A 6 -8.59 -57.09 5.97
CA LEU A 6 -9.72 -56.51 6.70
C LEU A 6 -9.28 -55.41 7.67
N THR A 7 -8.19 -55.61 8.42
CA THR A 7 -7.63 -54.59 9.32
C THR A 7 -7.18 -53.36 8.54
N SER A 8 -6.45 -53.54 7.44
CA SER A 8 -6.03 -52.43 6.57
C SER A 8 -7.22 -51.68 5.95
N SER A 9 -8.28 -52.40 5.57
CA SER A 9 -9.53 -51.80 5.05
C SER A 9 -10.28 -51.01 6.14
N MET A 10 -10.46 -51.58 7.32
CA MET A 10 -11.14 -50.90 8.44
C MET A 10 -10.38 -49.64 8.88
N GLU A 11 -9.04 -49.68 8.93
CA GLU A 11 -8.22 -48.50 9.20
C GLU A 11 -8.38 -47.42 8.13
N ALA A 12 -8.39 -47.80 6.85
CA ALA A 12 -8.64 -46.87 5.76
C ALA A 12 -10.03 -46.22 5.84
N PHE A 13 -11.08 -46.98 6.18
CA PHE A 13 -12.43 -46.45 6.39
C PHE A 13 -12.53 -45.51 7.59
N LEU A 14 -11.85 -45.82 8.70
CA LEU A 14 -11.79 -44.94 9.87
C LEU A 14 -11.10 -43.62 9.51
N GLN A 15 -10.00 -43.67 8.76
CA GLN A 15 -9.29 -42.47 8.33
C GLN A 15 -10.14 -41.57 7.43
N VAL A 16 -10.99 -42.13 6.55
CA VAL A 16 -11.93 -41.34 5.73
C VAL A 16 -12.96 -40.59 6.57
N ARG A 17 -13.39 -41.16 7.71
CA ARG A 17 -14.33 -40.51 8.63
C ARG A 17 -13.70 -39.41 9.48
N TYR A 18 -12.40 -39.50 9.74
CA TYR A 18 -11.68 -38.59 10.64
C TYR A 18 -10.97 -37.42 9.96
N LYS A 19 -11.20 -37.19 8.66
CA LYS A 19 -10.48 -36.15 7.93
C LYS A 19 -10.88 -34.75 8.35
N VAL A 20 -9.90 -33.85 8.41
CA VAL A 20 -10.10 -32.42 8.61
C VAL A 20 -9.54 -31.65 7.42
N TYR A 21 -10.26 -30.63 7.00
CA TYR A 21 -9.84 -29.71 5.95
C TYR A 21 -10.04 -28.28 6.42
N CYS A 22 -9.00 -27.47 6.24
CA CYS A 22 -9.07 -26.03 6.38
C CYS A 22 -8.82 -25.36 5.03
N TYR A 23 -9.72 -24.49 4.61
CA TYR A 23 -9.61 -23.78 3.34
C TYR A 23 -10.22 -22.38 3.44
N LEU A 24 -9.80 -21.47 2.56
CA LEU A 24 -10.28 -20.09 2.60
C LEU A 24 -11.76 -20.04 2.26
N ASP A 25 -12.53 -19.24 3.01
CA ASP A 25 -13.88 -18.89 2.58
C ASP A 25 -13.75 -17.97 1.35
N TRP A 26 -13.89 -18.52 0.14
CA TRP A 26 -13.73 -17.76 -1.11
C TRP A 26 -14.68 -16.56 -1.24
N LYS A 27 -15.72 -16.47 -0.40
CA LYS A 27 -16.58 -15.29 -0.29
C LYS A 27 -15.94 -14.15 0.50
N ALA A 28 -14.91 -14.42 1.31
CA ALA A 28 -14.03 -13.43 1.90
C ALA A 28 -12.89 -13.17 0.89
N SER A 29 -13.02 -12.06 0.18
CA SER A 29 -12.14 -11.59 -0.88
C SER A 29 -10.72 -11.28 -0.40
N THR A 30 -9.88 -12.31 -0.22
CA THR A 30 -8.42 -12.11 -0.20
C THR A 30 -7.72 -13.23 -0.97
N PRO A 31 -7.27 -12.99 -2.21
CA PRO A 31 -6.24 -13.84 -2.81
C PRO A 31 -4.97 -13.80 -1.94
N GLU A 32 -4.17 -14.85 -1.90
CA GLU A 32 -2.84 -14.77 -1.29
C GLU A 32 -1.96 -13.81 -2.10
N PRO A 33 -1.25 -12.86 -1.47
CA PRO A 33 -1.27 -12.45 -0.05
C PRO A 33 -2.50 -11.61 0.35
N SER A 34 -2.94 -11.73 1.61
CA SER A 34 -3.97 -10.86 2.18
C SER A 34 -3.44 -9.45 2.40
N TYR A 35 -4.16 -8.42 1.95
CA TYR A 35 -3.77 -7.02 2.11
C TYR A 35 -4.67 -6.30 3.11
N TRP A 36 -4.08 -5.82 4.19
CA TRP A 36 -4.74 -5.00 5.19
C TRP A 36 -4.35 -3.54 5.05
N ILE A 37 -5.20 -2.63 5.51
CA ILE A 37 -4.95 -1.20 5.44
C ILE A 37 -4.68 -0.66 6.82
N LEU A 38 -3.56 0.05 6.98
CA LEU A 38 -3.16 0.68 8.24
C LEU A 38 -4.30 1.56 8.80
N GLY A 39 -4.61 1.41 10.09
CA GLY A 39 -5.65 2.18 10.76
C GLY A 39 -7.09 1.67 10.52
N LYS A 40 -7.27 0.46 9.95
CA LYS A 40 -8.59 -0.09 9.62
C LYS A 40 -8.77 -1.51 10.16
N PRO A 41 -10.02 -1.90 10.43
CA PRO A 41 -10.31 -3.28 10.81
C PRO A 41 -10.01 -4.22 9.65
N ALA A 42 -9.49 -5.39 10.00
CA ALA A 42 -9.15 -6.46 9.09
C ALA A 42 -9.70 -7.80 9.60
N ARG A 43 -9.98 -8.71 8.66
CA ARG A 43 -10.56 -10.02 8.96
C ARG A 43 -9.94 -11.09 8.07
N LEU A 44 -9.48 -12.18 8.68
CA LEU A 44 -9.18 -13.43 8.00
C LEU A 44 -10.23 -14.45 8.37
N ALA A 45 -10.88 -15.03 7.37
CA ALA A 45 -11.92 -16.04 7.56
C ALA A 45 -11.53 -17.33 6.86
N VAL A 46 -11.71 -18.44 7.57
CA VAL A 46 -11.44 -19.79 7.07
C VAL A 46 -12.68 -20.64 7.26
N MET A 47 -12.89 -21.57 6.33
CA MET A 47 -13.84 -22.65 6.50
C MET A 47 -13.13 -23.90 7.00
N LEU A 48 -13.84 -24.66 7.83
CA LEU A 48 -13.39 -25.93 8.38
C LEU A 48 -14.41 -27.02 8.07
N THR A 49 -13.99 -28.11 7.49
CA THR A 49 -14.85 -29.29 7.34
C THR A 49 -14.13 -30.50 7.92
N GLY A 50 -14.87 -31.38 8.56
CA GLY A 50 -14.31 -32.58 9.15
C GLY A 50 -15.17 -33.15 10.26
N TRP A 51 -14.96 -34.42 10.55
CA TRP A 51 -15.64 -35.14 11.61
C TRP A 51 -14.63 -35.88 12.49
N PRO A 52 -14.78 -35.90 13.83
CA PRO A 52 -15.55 -34.95 14.63
C PRO A 52 -15.20 -33.50 14.30
N PRO A 53 -16.05 -32.53 14.68
CA PRO A 53 -15.76 -31.12 14.46
C PRO A 53 -14.38 -30.72 14.98
N ALA A 54 -13.59 -30.09 14.12
CA ALA A 54 -12.24 -29.67 14.46
C ALA A 54 -12.23 -28.38 15.29
N ARG A 55 -11.27 -28.28 16.22
CA ARG A 55 -10.92 -27.04 16.90
C ARG A 55 -9.92 -26.26 16.07
N ILE A 56 -10.08 -24.94 16.04
CA ILE A 56 -9.12 -24.03 15.40
C ILE A 56 -8.17 -23.38 16.41
N VAL A 57 -6.91 -23.24 16.02
CA VAL A 57 -5.92 -22.41 16.69
C VAL A 57 -5.29 -21.48 15.65
N TRP A 58 -5.23 -20.20 15.94
CA TRP A 58 -4.57 -19.21 15.11
C TRP A 58 -3.13 -19.01 15.57
N LEU A 59 -2.22 -18.87 14.62
CA LEU A 59 -0.82 -18.54 14.88
C LEU A 59 -0.42 -17.32 14.07
N ARG A 60 0.56 -16.61 14.60
CA ARG A 60 1.27 -15.51 13.96
C ARG A 60 2.75 -15.83 14.00
N ASP A 61 3.36 -16.00 12.83
CA ASP A 61 4.77 -16.39 12.67
C ASP A 61 5.14 -17.64 13.48
N GLY A 62 4.22 -18.61 13.55
CA GLY A 62 4.41 -19.86 14.28
C GLY A 62 4.13 -19.79 15.80
N VAL A 63 3.78 -18.62 16.34
CA VAL A 63 3.41 -18.45 17.75
C VAL A 63 1.89 -18.40 17.90
N VAL A 64 1.34 -19.11 18.90
CA VAL A 64 -0.11 -19.11 19.16
C VAL A 64 -0.59 -17.70 19.47
N LEU A 65 -1.59 -17.26 18.71
CA LEU A 65 -2.20 -15.94 18.86
C LEU A 65 -3.29 -16.01 19.91
N SER A 66 -3.21 -15.14 20.92
CA SER A 66 -4.22 -15.01 21.96
C SER A 66 -5.13 -13.79 21.71
N PRO A 67 -6.41 -13.84 22.11
CA PRO A 67 -7.27 -12.67 22.09
C PRO A 67 -6.69 -11.52 22.91
N SER A 68 -6.92 -10.29 22.47
CA SER A 68 -6.53 -9.05 23.16
C SER A 68 -7.56 -7.96 22.84
N ASP A 69 -7.40 -6.76 23.41
CA ASP A 69 -8.31 -5.63 23.16
C ASP A 69 -8.48 -5.29 21.67
N ARG A 70 -7.46 -5.55 20.86
CA ARG A 70 -7.47 -5.33 19.40
C ARG A 70 -7.77 -6.58 18.58
N VAL A 71 -7.56 -7.77 19.15
CA VAL A 71 -7.57 -9.05 18.41
C VAL A 71 -8.68 -9.93 18.95
N ARG A 72 -9.64 -10.25 18.09
CA ARG A 72 -10.79 -11.10 18.41
C ARG A 72 -10.72 -12.38 17.59
N LEU A 73 -10.84 -13.51 18.27
CA LEU A 73 -10.92 -14.83 17.64
C LEU A 73 -12.38 -15.27 17.67
N GLU A 74 -13.01 -15.29 16.50
CA GLU A 74 -14.38 -15.74 16.35
C GLU A 74 -14.39 -17.20 15.92
N SER A 75 -14.92 -18.07 16.78
CA SER A 75 -15.25 -19.45 16.43
C SER A 75 -16.71 -19.67 16.74
N HIS A 76 -17.49 -20.07 15.74
CA HIS A 76 -18.90 -20.34 15.96
C HIS A 76 -19.05 -21.81 16.32
N ASN A 77 -19.33 -22.07 17.60
CA ASN A 77 -19.54 -23.41 18.13
C ASN A 77 -20.64 -24.08 17.29
N ASN A 78 -20.26 -25.14 16.54
CA ASN A 78 -21.07 -25.92 15.58
C ASN A 78 -20.98 -25.54 14.09
N VAL A 79 -20.11 -24.61 13.66
CA VAL A 79 -20.05 -24.21 12.25
C VAL A 79 -18.65 -24.32 11.68
N SER A 80 -18.62 -24.81 10.45
CA SER A 80 -17.53 -24.89 9.49
C SER A 80 -16.83 -23.56 9.18
N LYS A 81 -16.77 -22.58 10.10
CA LYS A 81 -16.22 -21.25 9.89
C LYS A 81 -15.56 -20.72 11.16
N ALA A 82 -14.40 -20.10 10.98
CA ALA A 82 -13.70 -19.35 12.00
C ALA A 82 -13.08 -18.10 11.41
N ALA A 83 -12.87 -17.07 12.24
CA ALA A 83 -12.24 -15.84 11.80
C ALA A 83 -11.33 -15.23 12.86
N LEU A 84 -10.24 -14.64 12.38
CA LEU A 84 -9.39 -13.71 13.12
C LEU A 84 -9.79 -12.29 12.71
N VAL A 85 -10.19 -11.47 13.68
CA VAL A 85 -10.53 -10.06 13.48
C VAL A 85 -9.52 -9.21 14.23
N VAL A 86 -8.98 -8.20 13.54
CA VAL A 86 -8.11 -7.18 14.12
C VAL A 86 -8.79 -5.84 13.90
N ASP A 87 -9.17 -5.14 14.96
CA ASP A 87 -10.02 -3.94 14.86
C ASP A 87 -9.28 -2.71 14.31
N ASP A 88 -7.97 -2.67 14.52
CA ASP A 88 -7.08 -1.62 14.00
C ASP A 88 -5.82 -2.29 13.44
N ALA A 89 -5.53 -2.21 12.14
CA ALA A 89 -4.31 -2.84 11.60
C ALA A 89 -3.09 -1.92 11.74
N VAL A 90 -1.98 -2.43 12.29
CA VAL A 90 -0.68 -1.73 12.39
C VAL A 90 0.40 -2.42 11.55
N ALA A 91 1.52 -1.75 11.32
CA ALA A 91 2.58 -2.27 10.45
C ALA A 91 3.16 -3.59 10.97
N GLU A 92 3.22 -3.76 12.29
CA GLU A 92 3.71 -4.94 13.00
C GLU A 92 2.75 -6.13 12.89
N ASP A 93 1.53 -5.94 12.42
CA ASP A 93 0.61 -7.04 12.14
C ASP A 93 0.97 -7.78 10.84
N ARG A 94 1.94 -7.28 10.06
CA ARG A 94 2.52 -8.00 8.92
C ARG A 94 3.23 -9.26 9.42
N ALA A 95 2.66 -10.42 9.09
CA ALA A 95 3.15 -11.71 9.51
C ALA A 95 2.63 -12.82 8.59
N ASN A 96 3.18 -14.02 8.72
CA ASN A 96 2.55 -15.22 8.21
C ASN A 96 1.56 -15.75 9.26
N TYR A 97 0.27 -15.66 8.97
CA TYR A 97 -0.78 -16.18 9.85
C TYR A 97 -1.11 -17.61 9.46
N SER A 98 -1.37 -18.44 10.45
CA SER A 98 -1.71 -19.84 10.22
C SER A 98 -2.99 -20.20 10.94
N CYS A 99 -3.86 -20.91 10.24
CA CYS A 99 -4.98 -21.62 10.82
C CYS A 99 -4.57 -23.08 11.00
N LEU A 100 -4.53 -23.56 12.24
CA LEU A 100 -4.42 -24.99 12.55
C LEU A 100 -5.78 -25.52 12.94
N ALA A 101 -6.22 -26.55 12.23
CA ALA A 101 -7.45 -27.26 12.51
C ALA A 101 -7.11 -28.68 12.99
N SER A 102 -7.68 -29.13 14.11
CA SER A 102 -7.51 -30.52 14.56
C SER A 102 -8.76 -31.06 15.24
N ASN A 103 -9.09 -32.32 14.96
CA ASN A 103 -10.16 -33.07 15.62
C ASN A 103 -9.64 -34.17 16.57
N GLY A 104 -8.34 -34.17 16.88
CA GLY A 104 -7.68 -35.19 17.72
C GLY A 104 -7.24 -36.46 16.99
N PHE A 105 -7.71 -36.69 15.76
CA PHE A 105 -7.30 -37.82 14.90
C PHE A 105 -6.50 -37.38 13.69
N ASP A 106 -6.87 -36.22 13.14
CA ASP A 106 -6.25 -35.58 11.99
C ASP A 106 -6.03 -34.09 12.29
N ALA A 107 -5.11 -33.49 11.53
CA ALA A 107 -4.81 -32.08 11.63
C ALA A 107 -4.46 -31.52 10.25
N ASP A 108 -4.97 -30.32 9.98
CA ASP A 108 -4.69 -29.59 8.75
C ASP A 108 -4.24 -28.16 9.06
N ARG A 109 -3.47 -27.58 8.14
CA ARG A 109 -2.87 -26.26 8.27
C ARG A 109 -3.03 -25.46 7.01
N MET A 110 -3.42 -24.21 7.17
CA MET A 110 -3.39 -23.22 6.11
C MET A 110 -2.63 -21.98 6.53
N ASP A 111 -1.73 -21.55 5.66
CA ASP A 111 -0.87 -20.39 5.87
C ASP A 111 -1.33 -19.22 4.99
N ILE A 112 -1.29 -18.01 5.53
CA ILE A 112 -1.77 -16.79 4.89
C ILE A 112 -0.76 -15.68 5.17
N MET A 113 -0.07 -15.24 4.13
CA MET A 113 0.81 -14.08 4.22
C MET A 113 -0.03 -12.80 4.27
N VAL A 114 0.02 -12.08 5.40
CA VAL A 114 -0.62 -10.77 5.57
C VAL A 114 0.37 -9.65 5.28
N ARG A 115 -0.05 -8.69 4.45
CA ARG A 115 0.69 -7.46 4.16
C ARG A 115 -0.13 -6.27 4.58
N VAL A 116 0.48 -5.35 5.33
CA VAL A 116 -0.17 -4.10 5.75
C VAL A 116 0.29 -2.97 4.83
N ARG A 117 -0.66 -2.26 4.23
CA ARG A 117 -0.42 -1.14 3.31
C ARG A 117 -0.85 0.17 3.95
N ASN A 118 -0.04 1.20 3.74
CA ASN A 118 -0.41 2.57 4.07
C ASN A 118 -1.07 3.25 2.87
N ARG A 119 -2.29 3.78 3.02
CA ARG A 119 -2.97 4.55 1.96
C ARG A 119 -2.22 5.81 1.56
N TYR A 120 -1.45 6.38 2.47
CA TYR A 120 -0.66 7.59 2.22
C TYR A 120 0.66 7.31 1.49
N ALA A 121 1.02 6.04 1.23
CA ALA A 121 2.22 5.69 0.48
C ALA A 121 2.22 6.29 -0.93
N TYR A 122 1.03 6.45 -1.55
CA TYR A 122 0.90 7.10 -2.86
C TYR A 122 1.00 8.62 -2.81
N LEU A 123 0.79 9.25 -1.65
CA LEU A 123 0.94 10.69 -1.52
C LEU A 123 2.41 11.10 -1.58
N VAL A 124 3.32 10.29 -1.05
CA VAL A 124 4.76 10.59 -1.05
C VAL A 124 5.30 10.90 -2.46
N PRO A 125 5.14 10.04 -3.49
CA PRO A 125 5.59 10.35 -4.84
C PRO A 125 4.83 11.54 -5.46
N MET A 126 3.52 11.65 -5.19
CA MET A 126 2.71 12.76 -5.71
C MET A 126 3.15 14.12 -5.14
N THR A 127 3.52 14.18 -3.86
CA THR A 127 4.08 15.38 -3.24
C THR A 127 5.44 15.73 -3.82
N GLY A 128 6.28 14.74 -4.14
CA GLY A 128 7.56 14.96 -4.81
C GLY A 128 7.39 15.59 -6.20
N ILE A 129 6.51 15.02 -7.03
CA ILE A 129 6.20 15.56 -8.36
C ILE A 129 5.64 16.99 -8.24
N GLY A 130 4.74 17.22 -7.29
CA GLY A 130 4.20 18.55 -7.04
C GLY A 130 5.29 19.58 -6.71
N ILE A 131 6.19 19.25 -5.77
CA ILE A 131 7.30 20.12 -5.36
C ILE A 131 8.21 20.44 -6.56
N GLU A 132 8.56 19.44 -7.38
CA GLU A 132 9.39 19.64 -8.56
C GLU A 132 8.74 20.61 -9.57
N ILE A 133 7.45 20.46 -9.83
CA ILE A 133 6.70 21.37 -10.71
C ILE A 133 6.74 22.80 -10.14
N PHE A 134 6.49 22.98 -8.85
CA PHE A 134 6.55 24.30 -8.22
C PHE A 134 7.96 24.92 -8.29
N LEU A 135 9.00 24.12 -8.06
CA LEU A 135 10.39 24.56 -8.19
C LEU A 135 10.70 25.00 -9.62
N LEU A 136 10.32 24.21 -10.63
CA LEU A 136 10.51 24.56 -12.04
C LEU A 136 9.75 25.83 -12.43
N LEU A 137 8.49 25.98 -12.00
CA LEU A 137 7.71 27.20 -12.25
C LEU A 137 8.34 28.42 -11.59
N SER A 138 8.87 28.28 -10.37
CA SER A 138 9.57 29.38 -9.70
C SER A 138 10.86 29.76 -10.43
N ILE A 139 11.64 28.78 -10.89
CA ILE A 139 12.88 29.02 -11.66
C ILE A 139 12.55 29.72 -12.98
N ILE A 140 11.55 29.23 -13.71
CA ILE A 140 11.09 29.84 -14.96
C ILE A 140 10.63 31.27 -14.70
N ALA A 141 9.77 31.50 -13.70
CA ALA A 141 9.31 32.83 -13.34
C ALA A 141 10.47 33.78 -12.98
N ILE A 142 11.42 33.33 -12.15
CA ILE A 142 12.59 34.12 -11.78
C ILE A 142 13.46 34.41 -13.00
N SER A 143 13.67 33.42 -13.88
CA SER A 143 14.45 33.59 -15.11
C SER A 143 13.82 34.61 -16.04
N GLU A 144 12.49 34.59 -16.17
CA GLU A 144 11.74 35.54 -16.98
C GLU A 144 11.76 36.93 -16.36
N LEU A 145 11.61 37.04 -15.04
CA LEU A 145 11.73 38.31 -14.32
C LEU A 145 13.15 38.90 -14.44
N ARG A 146 14.20 38.07 -14.37
CA ARG A 146 15.59 38.47 -14.58
C ARG A 146 15.85 38.85 -16.05
N LYS A 147 15.27 38.16 -17.01
CA LYS A 147 15.39 38.46 -18.45
C LYS A 147 14.69 39.78 -18.79
N ARG A 148 13.48 40.00 -18.27
CA ARG A 148 12.74 41.26 -18.39
C ARG A 148 13.52 42.43 -17.79
N SER A 149 14.14 42.25 -16.62
CA SER A 149 14.95 43.31 -15.99
C SER A 149 16.25 43.60 -16.75
N ARG A 150 16.93 42.57 -17.28
CA ARG A 150 18.12 42.75 -18.14
C ARG A 150 17.80 43.47 -19.45
N ARG A 151 16.69 43.12 -20.12
CA ARG A 151 16.22 43.83 -21.34
C ARG A 151 16.00 45.32 -21.08
N ARG A 152 15.26 45.66 -20.01
CA ARG A 152 15.03 47.04 -19.59
C ARG A 152 16.31 47.81 -19.28
N ARG A 153 17.33 47.14 -18.72
CA ARG A 153 18.65 47.76 -18.47
C ARG A 153 19.38 48.08 -19.78
N HIS A 154 19.42 47.15 -20.73
CA HIS A 154 20.02 47.40 -22.04
C HIS A 154 19.31 48.52 -22.81
N GLU A 155 17.98 48.54 -22.80
CA GLU A 155 17.18 49.61 -23.42
C GLU A 155 17.51 50.99 -22.80
N ARG A 156 17.66 51.08 -21.47
CA ARG A 156 18.08 52.33 -20.80
C ARG A 156 19.50 52.76 -21.20
N HIS A 157 20.47 51.85 -21.23
CA HIS A 157 21.83 52.18 -21.65
C HIS A 157 21.88 52.63 -23.12
N HIS A 158 21.11 52.00 -23.99
CA HIS A 158 21.05 52.37 -25.41
C HIS A 158 20.35 53.72 -25.62
N ALA A 159 19.24 53.98 -24.93
CA ALA A 159 18.54 55.26 -24.99
C ALA A 159 19.42 56.42 -24.47
N GLN A 160 20.13 56.20 -23.37
CA GLN A 160 21.00 57.20 -22.77
C GLN A 160 22.28 57.47 -23.59
N ALA A 161 22.69 56.53 -24.44
CA ALA A 161 23.82 56.70 -25.37
C ALA A 161 23.44 57.46 -26.67
N VAL A 162 22.17 57.44 -27.09
CA VAL A 162 21.69 58.11 -28.32
C VAL A 162 21.44 59.62 -28.10
N VAL A 163 20.92 60.00 -26.93
CA VAL A 163 20.57 61.40 -26.58
C VAL A 163 21.74 62.39 -26.73
N PRO A 164 22.99 62.09 -26.32
CA PRO A 164 24.12 63.01 -26.49
C PRO A 164 24.52 63.22 -27.95
N GLN A 165 24.34 62.22 -28.82
CA GLN A 165 24.68 62.31 -30.25
C GLN A 165 23.66 63.15 -31.03
N GLU A 166 22.36 63.02 -30.76
CA GLU A 166 21.33 63.86 -31.39
C GLU A 166 21.46 65.33 -30.95
N ALA A 167 21.76 65.59 -29.67
CA ALA A 167 21.99 66.96 -29.19
C ALA A 167 23.21 67.62 -29.85
N ALA A 168 24.31 66.89 -30.03
CA ALA A 168 25.49 67.39 -30.71
C ALA A 168 25.26 67.61 -32.23
N HIS A 169 24.40 66.80 -32.86
CA HIS A 169 24.09 66.96 -34.28
C HIS A 169 23.10 68.11 -34.54
N ALA A 170 22.15 68.36 -33.63
CA ALA A 170 21.18 69.46 -33.69
C ALA A 170 21.80 70.85 -33.49
N GLN A 171 23.01 70.93 -32.90
CA GLN A 171 23.76 72.19 -32.77
C GLN A 171 24.72 72.47 -33.94
N ALA A 172 24.79 71.57 -34.93
CA ALA A 172 25.66 71.71 -36.10
C ALA A 172 24.94 72.20 -37.37
N GLU A 173 23.69 72.65 -37.29
CA GLU A 173 22.97 73.26 -38.42
C GLU A 173 23.35 74.75 -38.52
N PRO A 174 24.12 75.16 -39.55
CA PRO A 174 24.60 76.53 -39.64
C PRO A 174 23.47 77.48 -40.04
N ASP A 175 23.20 78.44 -39.17
CA ASP A 175 22.49 79.68 -39.49
C ASP A 175 23.31 80.46 -40.53
N GLY A 176 22.95 80.33 -41.81
CA GLY A 176 23.63 81.06 -42.87
C GLY A 176 23.31 80.58 -44.27
N LYS A 177 22.32 81.19 -44.90
CA LYS A 177 22.54 82.39 -45.73
C LYS A 177 21.21 82.92 -46.28
N ARG A 178 20.87 84.14 -45.82
CA ARG A 178 20.20 85.15 -46.64
C ARG A 178 21.15 85.52 -47.78
N GLU A 179 20.63 85.52 -49.00
CA GLU A 179 20.79 86.55 -50.07
C GLU A 179 20.16 86.02 -51.36
#